data_AF-A0A417YYB8-F1
#
_entry.id   AF-A0A417YYB8-F1
#
_cell.length_a   1.000
_cell.length_b   1.000
_cell.length_c   1.000
_cell.angle_alpha   90.00
_cell.angle_beta   90.00
_cell.angle_gamma   90.00
#
_symmetry.space_group_name_H-M   'P 1'
#
loop_
_entity.id
_entity.type
_entity.pdbx_description
1 polymer ?
#
loop_
_entity_poly.entity_id
_entity_poly.type
_entity_poly.pdbx_seq_one_letter_code
_entity_poly.pdbx_strand_id
1 'polypeptide(L)'
;MSSFIKVNYNEFDKAADAIETYITRQKTNMEKATREVNVLAGSWKGKDYQSFKVKWNELAGAGSTADSFAKSLESYAKVLRYAATQYKEAQKKAINRANSL
;
A
#
# COMPACT_ATOMS: atom_id res chain seq x y z
N MET A 1 -29.30 -24.63 13.38
CA MET A 1 -27.99 -24.48 12.69
C MET A 1 -27.78 -22.99 12.41
N SER A 2 -26.89 -22.34 13.15
CA SER A 2 -26.55 -20.93 12.93
C SER A 2 -25.73 -20.81 11.64
N SER A 3 -26.22 -20.01 10.67
CA SER A 3 -25.48 -19.66 9.45
C SER A 3 -24.34 -18.71 9.83
N PHE A 4 -23.17 -19.27 10.12
CA PHE A 4 -21.96 -18.47 10.24
C PHE A 4 -21.52 -18.08 8.83
N ILE A 5 -21.69 -16.81 8.47
CA ILE A 5 -21.03 -16.23 7.31
C ILE A 5 -19.51 -16.40 7.54
N LYS A 6 -18.92 -17.43 6.93
CA LYS A 6 -17.49 -17.79 7.05
C LYS A 6 -16.62 -16.85 6.22
N VAL A 7 -16.90 -15.54 6.29
CA VAL A 7 -16.00 -14.52 5.78
C VAL A 7 -14.93 -14.33 6.84
N ASN A 8 -13.72 -14.76 6.52
CA ASN A 8 -12.56 -14.54 7.36
C ASN A 8 -12.12 -13.08 7.17
N TYR A 9 -12.79 -12.17 7.87
CA TYR A 9 -12.48 -10.73 7.83
C TYR A 9 -11.01 -10.46 8.20
N ASN A 10 -10.35 -11.36 8.94
CA ASN A 10 -8.93 -11.25 9.24
C ASN A 10 -8.05 -11.33 7.98
N GLU A 11 -8.47 -12.00 6.89
CA GLU A 11 -7.69 -12.02 5.65
C GLU A 11 -7.72 -10.66 4.94
N PHE A 12 -8.80 -9.89 5.10
CA PHE A 12 -8.83 -8.51 4.59
C PHE A 12 -7.86 -7.61 5.36
N ASP A 13 -7.82 -7.74 6.69
CA ASP A 13 -6.88 -6.99 7.53
C ASP A 13 -5.43 -7.37 7.19
N LYS A 14 -5.12 -8.67 7.09
CA LYS A 14 -3.78 -9.15 6.69
C LYS A 14 -3.38 -8.64 5.32
N ALA A 15 -4.28 -8.65 4.35
CA ALA A 15 -4.00 -8.16 3.00
C ALA A 15 -3.75 -6.64 3.00
N ALA A 16 -4.53 -5.87 3.77
CA ALA A 16 -4.31 -4.44 3.95
C ALA A 16 -2.93 -4.15 4.58
N ASP A 17 -2.56 -4.90 5.62
CA ASP A 17 -1.27 -4.75 6.30
C ASP A 17 -0.09 -5.12 5.38
N ALA A 18 -0.24 -6.16 4.56
CA ALA A 18 0.76 -6.53 3.56
C ALA A 18 0.95 -5.42 2.51
N ILE A 19 -0.14 -4.79 2.06
CA ILE A 19 -0.10 -3.65 1.14
C ILE A 19 0.62 -2.45 1.78
N GLU A 20 0.26 -2.08 3.01
CA GLU A 20 0.88 -0.95 3.72
C GLU A 20 2.38 -1.18 3.97
N THR A 21 2.75 -2.43 4.29
CA THR A 21 4.14 -2.85 4.42
C THR A 21 4.89 -2.70 3.10
N TYR A 22 4.30 -3.14 1.98
CA TYR A 22 4.88 -2.97 0.66
C TYR A 22 5.07 -1.50 0.29
N ILE A 23 4.05 -0.65 0.48
CA ILE A 23 4.12 0.79 0.20
C ILE A 23 5.25 1.44 0.99
N THR A 24 5.37 1.10 2.28
CA THR A 24 6.44 1.61 3.15
C THR A 24 7.82 1.21 2.64
N ARG A 25 8.01 -0.08 2.33
CA ARG A 25 9.28 -0.59 1.78
C ARG A 25 9.63 0.08 0.46
N GLN A 26 8.65 0.24 -0.43
CA GLN A 26 8.85 0.87 -1.73
C GLN A 26 9.29 2.33 -1.58
N LYS A 27 8.64 3.11 -0.69
CA LYS A 27 9.04 4.49 -0.38
C LYS A 27 10.47 4.56 0.15
N THR A 28 10.82 3.72 1.12
CA THR A 28 12.17 3.66 1.67
C THR A 28 13.22 3.32 0.60
N ASN A 29 12.93 2.37 -0.30
CA ASN A 29 13.86 2.00 -1.37
C ASN A 29 14.03 3.13 -2.39
N MET A 30 12.96 3.82 -2.77
CA MET A 30 13.01 4.98 -3.66
C MET A 30 13.80 6.15 -3.05
N GLU A 31 13.64 6.40 -1.75
CA GLU A 31 14.41 7.41 -1.03
C GLU A 31 15.92 7.07 -1.00
N LYS A 32 16.26 5.80 -0.70
CA LYS A 32 17.65 5.33 -0.74
C LYS A 32 18.24 5.51 -2.13
N ALA A 33 17.56 5.03 -3.16
CA ALA A 33 18.01 5.17 -4.54
C ALA A 33 18.17 6.65 -4.94
N THR A 34 17.27 7.54 -4.49
CA THR A 34 17.41 8.99 -4.73
C THR A 34 18.69 9.56 -4.11
N ARG A 35 19.07 9.10 -2.90
CA ARG A 35 20.34 9.50 -2.29
C ARG A 35 21.53 9.01 -3.10
N GLU A 36 21.53 7.76 -3.55
CA GLU A 36 22.60 7.20 -4.39
C GLU A 36 22.73 7.96 -5.72
N VAL A 37 21.62 8.30 -6.38
CA VAL A 37 21.63 9.11 -7.61
C VAL A 37 22.25 10.50 -7.37
N ASN A 38 22.04 11.09 -6.20
CA ASN A 38 22.67 12.35 -5.84
C ASN A 38 24.17 12.19 -5.55
N VAL A 39 24.59 11.09 -4.90
CA VAL A 39 26.01 10.78 -4.67
C VAL A 39 26.77 10.56 -5.98
N LEU A 40 26.13 9.92 -6.97
CA LEU A 40 26.72 9.72 -8.31
C LEU A 40 27.13 11.03 -9.00
N ALA A 41 26.51 12.17 -8.66
CA ALA A 41 26.90 13.49 -9.18
C ALA A 41 28.38 13.85 -8.90
N GLY A 42 28.97 13.26 -7.85
CA GLY A 42 30.35 13.52 -7.45
C GLY A 42 31.37 12.96 -8.45
N SER A 43 31.12 11.78 -9.00
CA SER A 43 32.03 11.06 -9.90
C SER A 43 31.54 11.01 -11.35
N TRP A 44 30.24 11.06 -11.58
CA TRP A 44 29.63 11.01 -12.91
C TRP A 44 29.10 12.40 -13.29
N LYS A 45 29.83 13.06 -14.19
CA LYS A 45 29.49 14.38 -14.72
C LYS A 45 29.23 14.31 -16.22
N GLY A 46 28.60 15.34 -16.75
CA GLY A 46 28.30 15.47 -18.18
C GLY A 46 26.84 15.23 -18.52
N LYS A 47 26.54 15.26 -19.82
CA LYS A 47 25.16 15.25 -20.34
C LYS A 47 24.42 13.96 -19.97
N ASP A 48 25.10 12.83 -19.99
CA ASP A 48 24.49 11.52 -19.70
C ASP A 48 23.95 11.46 -18.27
N TYR A 49 24.72 11.94 -17.29
CA TYR A 49 24.26 12.04 -15.91
C TYR A 49 23.04 12.97 -15.78
N GLN A 50 23.05 14.11 -16.47
CA GLN A 50 21.91 15.04 -16.45
C GLN A 50 20.65 14.41 -17.03
N SER A 51 20.76 13.72 -18.18
CA SER A 51 19.65 12.99 -18.77
C SER A 51 19.12 11.88 -17.86
N PHE A 52 20.03 11.13 -17.22
CA PHE A 52 19.66 10.12 -16.24
C PHE A 52 18.94 10.73 -15.03
N LYS A 53 19.46 11.82 -14.47
CA LYS A 53 18.86 12.51 -13.32
C LYS A 53 17.46 13.05 -13.63
N VAL A 54 17.25 13.59 -14.82
CA VAL A 54 15.92 14.04 -15.27
C VAL A 54 14.94 12.86 -15.27
N LYS A 55 15.32 11.72 -15.86
CA LYS A 55 14.48 10.52 -15.88
C LYS A 55 14.23 9.95 -14.49
N TRP A 56 15.23 9.99 -13.60
CA TRP A 56 15.06 9.62 -12.20
C TRP A 56 14.03 10.51 -11.49
N ASN A 57 14.11 11.82 -11.68
CA ASN A 57 13.18 12.77 -11.06
C ASN A 57 11.74 12.61 -11.59
N GLU A 58 11.57 12.30 -12.88
CA GLU A 58 10.25 11.96 -13.45
C GLU A 58 9.66 10.71 -12.78
N LEU A 59 10.49 9.69 -12.52
CA LEU A 59 10.09 8.43 -11.89
C LEU A 59 9.84 8.55 -10.38
N ALA A 60 10.65 9.33 -9.66
CA ALA A 60 10.52 9.55 -8.22
C ALA A 60 9.53 10.66 -7.85
N GLY A 61 9.10 11.46 -8.83
CA GLY A 61 8.22 12.60 -8.64
C GLY A 61 6.79 12.23 -8.25
N ALA A 62 6.08 13.21 -7.68
CA ALA A 62 4.64 13.11 -7.47
C ALA A 62 3.91 12.97 -8.82
N GLY A 63 2.88 12.12 -8.86
CA GLY A 63 2.15 11.81 -10.10
C GLY A 63 2.86 10.83 -11.03
N SER A 64 4.07 10.36 -10.69
CA SER A 64 4.73 9.27 -11.40
C SER A 64 3.89 7.99 -11.36
N THR A 65 4.22 7.03 -12.22
CA THR A 65 3.61 5.69 -12.19
C THR A 65 3.80 5.02 -10.82
N ALA A 66 4.96 5.21 -10.18
CA ALA A 66 5.24 4.64 -8.86
C ALA A 66 4.38 5.28 -7.76
N ASP A 67 4.26 6.61 -7.75
CA ASP A 67 3.39 7.34 -6.82
C ASP A 67 1.91 6.99 -7.03
N SER A 68 1.45 6.96 -8.28
CA SER A 68 0.07 6.61 -8.63
C SER A 68 -0.26 5.19 -8.21
N PHE A 69 0.63 4.23 -8.46
CA PHE A 69 0.44 2.85 -8.04
C PHE A 69 0.38 2.70 -6.51
N ALA A 70 1.26 3.39 -5.78
CA ALA A 70 1.23 3.41 -4.31
C ALA A 70 -0.10 3.96 -3.78
N LYS A 71 -0.63 5.04 -4.37
CA LYS A 71 -1.95 5.60 -4.02
C LYS A 71 -3.10 4.64 -4.32
N SER A 72 -3.07 3.95 -5.46
CA SER A 72 -4.08 2.93 -5.79
C SER A 72 -4.07 1.79 -4.78
N LEU A 73 -2.89 1.32 -4.39
CA LEU A 73 -2.74 0.30 -3.36
C LEU A 73 -3.22 0.78 -1.99
N GLU A 74 -2.90 2.02 -1.59
CA GLU A 74 -3.38 2.60 -0.34
C GLU A 74 -4.92 2.69 -0.30
N SER A 75 -5.52 3.11 -1.42
CA SER A 75 -6.98 3.13 -1.57
C SER A 75 -7.58 1.73 -1.44
N TYR A 76 -6.96 0.72 -2.05
CA TYR A 76 -7.41 -0.66 -1.96
C TYR A 76 -7.30 -1.22 -0.53
N ALA A 77 -6.21 -0.92 0.18
CA ALA A 77 -6.06 -1.28 1.60
C ALA A 77 -7.17 -0.67 2.47
N LYS A 78 -7.57 0.58 2.21
CA LYS A 78 -8.71 1.22 2.90
C LYS A 78 -10.03 0.49 2.64
N VAL A 79 -10.27 0.06 1.40
CA VAL A 79 -11.46 -0.74 1.05
C VAL A 79 -11.47 -2.07 1.79
N LEU A 80 -10.32 -2.75 1.87
CA LEU A 80 -10.19 -4.02 2.60
C LEU A 80 -10.51 -3.84 4.09
N ARG A 81 -9.97 -2.82 4.75
CA ARG A 81 -10.26 -2.51 6.16
C ARG A 81 -11.73 -2.17 6.39
N TYR A 82 -12.33 -1.40 5.48
CA TYR A 82 -13.76 -1.12 5.53
C TYR A 82 -14.58 -2.40 5.44
N ALA A 83 -14.27 -3.27 4.47
CA ALA A 83 -14.95 -4.56 4.33
C ALA A 83 -14.80 -5.43 5.58
N ALA A 84 -13.58 -5.54 6.13
CA ALA A 84 -13.30 -6.28 7.36
C ALA A 84 -14.20 -5.82 8.52
N THR A 85 -14.31 -4.50 8.69
CA THR A 85 -15.15 -3.88 9.72
C THR A 85 -16.63 -4.23 9.52
N GLN A 86 -17.15 -4.10 8.30
CA GLN A 86 -18.56 -4.42 8.01
C GLN A 86 -18.87 -5.90 8.29
N TYR A 87 -18.00 -6.81 7.88
CA TYR A 87 -18.20 -8.24 8.14
C TYR A 87 -18.10 -8.60 9.62
N LYS A 88 -17.18 -7.98 10.36
CA LYS A 88 -17.05 -8.17 11.81
C LYS A 88 -18.31 -7.73 12.55
N GLU A 89 -18.85 -6.56 12.20
CA GLU A 89 -20.10 -6.06 12.79
C GLU A 89 -21.31 -6.93 12.42
N ALA A 90 -21.39 -7.41 11.17
CA ALA A 90 -22.44 -8.33 10.74
C ALA A 90 -22.41 -9.65 11.53
N GLN A 91 -21.22 -10.24 11.73
CA GLN A 91 -21.05 -11.44 12.54
C GLN A 91 -21.44 -11.21 14.00
N LYS A 92 -21.02 -10.09 14.59
CA LYS A 92 -21.40 -9.72 15.96
C LYS A 92 -22.92 -9.61 16.13
N LYS A 93 -23.60 -8.95 15.19
CA LYS A 93 -25.08 -8.83 15.19
C LYS A 93 -25.75 -10.19 15.07
N ALA A 94 -25.26 -11.07 14.20
CA ALA A 94 -25.80 -12.42 14.02
C ALA A 94 -25.66 -13.27 15.30
N ILE A 95 -24.49 -13.22 15.96
CA ILE A 95 -24.24 -13.91 17.24
C ILE A 95 -25.17 -13.39 18.33
N ASN A 96 -25.27 -12.06 18.49
CA ASN A 96 -26.15 -11.46 19.50
C ASN A 96 -27.62 -11.84 19.28
N ARG A 97 -28.07 -11.86 18.01
CA ARG A 97 -29.44 -12.27 17.68
C ARG A 97 -29.66 -13.75 18.02
N ALA A 98 -28.71 -14.62 17.70
CA ALA A 98 -28.79 -16.03 18.02
C ALA A 98 -28.82 -16.30 19.53
N ASN A 99 -28.05 -15.55 20.32
CA ASN A 99 -28.04 -15.67 21.78
C ASN A 99 -29.30 -15.08 22.47
N SER A 100 -30.06 -14.23 21.76
CA SER A 100 -31.30 -13.63 22.27
C SER A 100 -32.56 -14.47 22.03
N LEU A 101 -32.41 -15.61 21.35
CA LEU A 101 -33.48 -16.56 21.01
C LEU A 101 -33.34 -17.82 21.87
#